data_AF-A0A329T3U4-F1
#
_entry.id   AF-A0A329T3U4-F1
#
_cell.length_a   1.000
_cell.length_b   1.000
_cell.length_c   1.000
_cell.angle_alpha   90.00
_cell.angle_beta   90.00
_cell.angle_gamma   90.00
#
_symmetry.space_group_name_H-M   'P 1'
#
loop_
_entity.id
_entity.type
_entity.pdbx_description
1 polymer ?
#
loop_
_entity_poly.entity_id
_entity_poly.type
_entity_poly.pdbx_seq_one_letter_code
_entity_poly.pdbx_strand_id
1 'polypeptide(L)'
;MTPEEAAHSLKSYPWNKDAKSIVHVKSRLSWSNATFAGRESEVDEQTGTGADFEYLLEMDDVDQIIGGEWLNKSNDDYPDFLWFPEGKPAVDTVTSIS
;
A
#
# COMPACT_ATOMS: atom_id res chain seq x y z
N MET A 1 -11.99 -15.40 -5.95
CA MET A 1 -11.46 -16.63 -6.58
C MET A 1 -11.11 -17.62 -5.48
N THR A 2 -11.06 -18.91 -5.77
CA THR A 2 -10.61 -19.90 -4.79
C THR A 2 -9.08 -19.88 -4.65
N PRO A 3 -8.52 -20.42 -3.56
CA PRO A 3 -7.06 -20.59 -3.45
C PRO A 3 -6.46 -21.38 -4.63
N GLU A 4 -7.16 -22.39 -5.14
CA GLU A 4 -6.71 -23.17 -6.30
C GLU A 4 -6.62 -22.32 -7.57
N GLU A 5 -7.58 -21.44 -7.81
CA GLU A 5 -7.54 -20.49 -8.93
C GLU A 5 -6.38 -19.48 -8.78
N ALA A 6 -6.06 -19.10 -7.54
CA ALA A 6 -4.98 -18.16 -7.22
C ALA A 6 -3.58 -18.80 -7.21
N ALA A 7 -3.48 -20.13 -7.14
CA ALA A 7 -2.21 -20.87 -7.03
C ALA A 7 -1.32 -20.78 -8.30
N HIS A 8 -1.78 -20.10 -9.36
CA HIS A 8 -1.10 -20.07 -10.66
C HIS A 8 -0.74 -21.50 -11.12
N SER A 9 0.44 -21.70 -11.74
CA SER A 9 0.92 -23.01 -12.21
C SER A 9 1.27 -24.00 -11.08
N LEU A 10 0.97 -23.68 -9.82
CA LEU A 10 1.21 -24.56 -8.68
C LEU A 10 0.00 -25.47 -8.44
N LYS A 11 0.27 -26.64 -7.84
CA LYS A 11 -0.78 -27.62 -7.53
C LYS A 11 -1.73 -27.16 -6.42
N SER A 12 -1.28 -26.23 -5.58
CA SER A 12 -2.01 -25.71 -4.42
C SER A 12 -1.46 -24.35 -4.02
N TYR A 13 -2.30 -23.51 -3.42
CA TYR A 13 -1.90 -22.21 -2.89
C TYR A 13 -0.93 -22.39 -1.70
N PRO A 14 0.34 -21.95 -1.80
CA PRO A 14 1.35 -22.31 -0.81
C PRO A 14 1.51 -21.30 0.32
N TRP A 15 0.96 -20.09 0.17
CA TRP A 15 1.32 -18.93 1.01
C TRP A 15 0.60 -18.95 2.35
N ASN A 16 -0.70 -19.23 2.33
CA ASN A 16 -1.50 -19.33 3.55
C ASN A 16 -2.49 -20.48 3.47
N LYS A 17 -2.27 -21.52 4.29
CA LYS A 17 -3.16 -22.69 4.40
C LYS A 17 -4.52 -22.38 5.01
N ASP A 18 -4.64 -21.27 5.73
CA ASP A 18 -5.84 -20.89 6.46
C ASP A 18 -6.81 -20.07 5.57
N ALA A 19 -6.34 -19.56 4.42
CA ALA A 19 -7.14 -18.88 3.41
C ALA A 19 -8.27 -19.77 2.85
N LYS A 20 -9.50 -19.24 2.82
CA LYS A 20 -10.71 -19.88 2.29
C LYS A 20 -11.16 -19.29 0.97
N SER A 21 -10.95 -18.00 0.79
CA SER A 21 -11.14 -17.34 -0.49
C SER A 21 -10.05 -16.29 -0.73
N ILE A 22 -9.87 -15.94 -2.00
CA ILE A 22 -8.86 -14.97 -2.44
C ILE A 22 -9.55 -13.85 -3.20
N VAL A 23 -9.19 -12.60 -2.88
CA VAL A 23 -9.64 -11.39 -3.58
C VAL A 23 -8.45 -10.77 -4.30
N HIS A 24 -8.55 -10.63 -5.61
CA HIS A 24 -7.54 -9.92 -6.39
C HIS A 24 -7.87 -8.43 -6.43
N VAL A 25 -6.93 -7.59 -5.99
CA VAL A 25 -7.10 -6.15 -5.85
C VAL A 25 -6.12 -5.41 -6.75
N LYS A 26 -6.61 -4.38 -7.43
CA LYS A 26 -5.82 -3.32 -8.06
C LYS A 26 -6.22 -1.99 -7.41
N SER A 27 -5.27 -1.30 -6.79
CA SER A 27 -5.52 -0.04 -6.08
C SER A 27 -4.44 0.99 -6.37
N ARG A 28 -4.80 2.27 -6.38
CA ARG A 28 -3.85 3.38 -6.57
C ARG A 28 -3.59 4.11 -5.26
N LEU A 29 -2.33 4.29 -4.90
CA LEU A 29 -1.91 5.25 -3.88
C LEU A 29 -1.50 6.55 -4.58
N SER A 30 -2.10 7.67 -4.17
CA SER A 30 -1.77 9.00 -4.68
C SER A 30 -1.14 9.84 -3.59
N TRP A 31 -0.11 10.62 -3.91
CA TRP A 31 0.59 11.48 -2.94
C TRP A 31 1.06 12.79 -3.54
N SER A 32 1.32 13.76 -2.68
CA SER A 32 1.89 15.05 -3.07
C SER A 32 3.41 14.91 -3.24
N ASN A 33 3.97 15.33 -4.38
CA ASN A 33 5.41 15.43 -4.55
C ASN A 33 5.91 16.83 -4.14
N ALA A 34 7.17 16.94 -3.75
CA ALA A 34 7.76 18.24 -3.41
C ALA A 34 7.93 19.07 -4.70
N THR A 35 7.06 20.05 -4.92
CA THR A 35 7.32 21.12 -5.88
C THR A 35 8.05 22.26 -5.18
N PHE A 36 9.22 22.64 -5.70
CA PHE A 36 9.82 23.93 -5.38
C PHE A 36 9.00 25.04 -6.05
N ALA A 37 7.81 25.31 -5.53
CA ALA A 37 7.04 26.48 -5.91
C ALA A 37 7.06 27.44 -4.72
N GLY A 38 7.96 28.41 -4.80
CA GLY A 38 7.91 29.56 -3.90
C GLY A 38 6.53 30.18 -3.99
N ARG A 39 5.78 30.13 -2.88
CA ARG A 39 4.51 30.82 -2.64
C ARG A 39 3.30 30.21 -3.36
N GLU A 40 2.39 29.64 -2.57
CA GLU A 40 0.94 29.56 -2.84
C GLU A 40 0.53 29.03 -4.23
N SER A 41 1.24 28.04 -4.80
CA SER A 41 0.75 27.35 -6.00
C SER A 41 -0.06 26.12 -5.59
N GLU A 42 -1.38 26.30 -5.73
CA GLU A 42 -2.40 25.31 -6.05
C GLU A 42 -2.13 23.87 -5.58
N VAL A 43 -2.80 23.50 -4.48
CA VAL A 43 -3.03 22.12 -4.04
C VAL A 43 -3.71 21.26 -5.14
N ASP A 44 -4.16 21.87 -6.24
CA ASP A 44 -4.93 21.26 -7.31
C ASP A 44 -4.09 20.42 -8.31
N GLU A 45 -2.77 20.63 -8.41
CA GLU A 45 -1.91 19.80 -9.28
C GLU A 45 -1.53 18.44 -8.66
N GLN A 46 -2.01 18.12 -7.46
CA GLN A 46 -1.71 16.86 -6.76
C GLN A 46 -2.38 15.60 -7.35
N THR A 47 -3.11 15.72 -8.45
CA THR A 47 -3.87 14.61 -9.05
C THR A 47 -3.01 13.67 -9.91
N GLY A 48 -1.76 14.04 -10.21
CA GLY A 48 -0.88 13.29 -11.14
C GLY A 48 0.02 12.24 -10.50
N THR A 49 0.55 12.47 -9.29
CA THR A 49 1.59 11.59 -8.72
C THR A 49 0.97 10.44 -7.93
N GLY A 50 1.34 9.22 -8.27
CA GLY A 50 0.84 8.01 -7.61
C GLY A 50 1.44 6.75 -8.20
N ALA A 51 1.15 5.61 -7.58
CA ALA A 51 1.50 4.28 -8.06
C ALA A 51 0.31 3.33 -7.92
N ASP A 52 0.15 2.45 -8.90
CA ASP A 52 -0.82 1.36 -8.87
C ASP A 52 -0.17 0.12 -8.26
N PHE A 53 -0.92 -0.56 -7.40
CA PHE A 53 -0.51 -1.78 -6.75
C PHE A 53 -1.47 -2.92 -7.05
N GLU A 54 -0.91 -4.12 -7.25
CA GLU A 54 -1.65 -5.34 -7.53
C GLU A 54 -1.28 -6.41 -6.50
N TYR A 55 -2.28 -6.98 -5.84
CA TYR A 55 -2.08 -7.96 -4.77
C TYR A 55 -3.30 -8.86 -4.59
N LEU A 56 -3.06 -10.00 -3.94
CA LEU A 56 -4.10 -10.88 -3.43
C LEU A 56 -4.36 -10.54 -1.97
N LEU A 57 -5.63 -10.52 -1.57
CA LEU A 57 -6.04 -10.58 -0.18
C LEU A 57 -6.54 -11.99 0.12
N GLU A 58 -6.09 -12.53 1.24
CA GLU A 58 -6.47 -13.84 1.74
C GLU A 58 -7.58 -13.67 2.78
N MET A 59 -8.69 -14.37 2.59
CA MET A 59 -9.88 -14.26 3.42
C MET A 59 -10.14 -15.55 4.21
N ASP A 60 -10.65 -15.45 5.43
CA ASP A 60 -11.15 -16.60 6.20
C ASP A 60 -12.59 -17.00 5.80
N ASP A 61 -13.23 -17.87 6.60
CA ASP A 61 -14.59 -18.37 6.34
C ASP A 61 -15.70 -17.36 6.66
N VAL A 62 -15.35 -16.22 7.26
CA VAL A 62 -16.27 -15.11 7.58
C VAL A 62 -15.86 -13.81 6.88
N ASP A 63 -15.10 -13.92 5.79
CA ASP A 63 -14.65 -12.81 4.93
C ASP A 63 -13.81 -11.75 5.68
N GLN A 64 -13.03 -12.14 6.69
CA GLN A 64 -12.00 -11.27 7.26
C GLN A 64 -10.67 -11.41 6.52
N ILE A 65 -9.98 -10.29 6.34
CA ILE A 65 -8.63 -10.27 5.75
C ILE A 65 -7.65 -10.86 6.78
N ILE A 66 -7.00 -11.96 6.41
CA ILE A 66 -6.04 -12.68 7.25
C ILE A 66 -4.61 -12.70 6.67
N GLY A 67 -4.41 -12.13 5.49
CA GLY A 67 -3.11 -12.03 4.84
C GLY A 67 -3.23 -11.47 3.42
N GLY A 68 -2.13 -11.56 2.68
CA GLY A 68 -2.07 -11.10 1.31
C GLY A 68 -0.68 -11.27 0.69
N GLU A 69 -0.65 -11.26 -0.64
CA GLU A 69 0.56 -11.50 -1.43
C GLU A 69 0.65 -10.47 -2.56
N TRP A 70 1.84 -9.88 -2.72
CA TRP A 70 2.10 -8.94 -3.82
C TRP A 70 2.18 -9.67 -5.16
N LEU A 71 1.69 -9.02 -6.22
CA LEU A 71 1.73 -9.56 -7.57
C LEU A 71 2.50 -8.66 -8.53
N ASN A 72 2.98 -9.27 -9.62
CA ASN A 72 3.57 -8.56 -10.76
C ASN A 72 4.67 -7.58 -10.31
N LYS A 73 4.62 -6.33 -10.79
CA LYS A 73 5.57 -5.27 -10.44
C LYS A 73 5.54 -4.92 -8.95
N SER A 74 4.39 -5.09 -8.29
CA SER A 74 4.24 -4.76 -6.86
C SER A 74 4.99 -5.73 -5.94
N ASN A 75 5.55 -6.83 -6.46
CA ASN A 75 6.44 -7.69 -5.69
C ASN A 75 7.83 -7.06 -5.45
N ASP A 76 8.24 -6.14 -6.34
CA ASP A 76 9.52 -5.43 -6.24
C ASP A 76 9.34 -3.94 -5.89
N ASP A 77 8.18 -3.37 -6.22
CA ASP A 77 7.89 -1.93 -6.13
C ASP A 77 6.65 -1.70 -5.26
N TYR A 78 6.86 -1.73 -3.94
CA TYR A 78 5.85 -1.49 -2.90
C TYR A 78 6.38 -0.49 -1.85
N PRO A 79 5.52 0.18 -1.08
CA PRO A 79 5.97 1.10 -0.02
C PRO A 79 6.69 0.34 1.10
N ASP A 80 7.91 0.74 1.44
CA ASP A 80 8.69 0.11 2.52
C ASP A 80 8.01 0.25 3.89
N PHE A 81 7.41 1.42 4.16
CA PHE A 81 6.77 1.73 5.43
C PHE A 81 5.72 2.84 5.30
N LEU A 82 4.77 2.84 6.23
CA LEU A 82 3.81 3.92 6.45
C LEU A 82 3.98 4.45 7.88
N TRP A 83 3.93 5.77 8.04
CA TRP A 83 4.02 6.41 9.35
C TRP A 83 3.08 7.62 9.42
N PHE A 84 2.61 7.90 10.63
CA PHE A 84 1.73 9.01 10.91
C PHE A 84 2.31 9.80 12.08
N PRO A 85 2.54 11.12 11.94
CA PRO A 85 2.94 11.93 13.08
C PRO A 85 1.78 12.03 14.07
N GLU A 86 2.04 11.76 15.36
CA GLU A 86 1.02 11.84 16.42
C GLU A 86 0.64 13.29 16.75
N GLY A 87 1.53 14.25 16.46
CA GLY A 87 1.29 15.66 16.76
C GLY A 87 2.41 16.57 16.25
N LYS A 88 2.20 17.86 16.46
CA LYS A 88 3.21 18.89 16.18
C LYS A 88 4.29 18.85 17.27
N PRO A 89 5.53 19.31 16.96
CA PRO A 89 6.52 19.60 18.00
C PRO A 89 5.98 20.58 19.05
N ALA A 90 6.59 20.59 20.24
CA ALA A 90 6.26 21.55 21.29
C ALA A 90 6.46 23.00 20.80
N VAL A 91 5.65 23.93 21.31
CA VAL A 91 5.63 25.33 20.86
C VAL A 91 6.96 26.07 21.08
N ASP A 92 7.76 25.61 22.04
CA ASP A 92 9.07 26.14 22.43
C ASP A 92 10.24 25.27 21.93
N THR A 93 9.99 24.37 20.98
CA THR A 93 11.05 23.55 20.36
C THR A 93 12.06 24.44 19.64
N VAL A 94 13.32 24.37 20.05
CA VAL A 94 14.46 24.99 19.35
C VAL A 94 15.35 23.89 18.78
N THR A 95 15.59 23.91 17.47
CA THR A 95 16.47 22.94 16.78
C THR A 95 17.93 23.40 16.79
N SER A 96 18.87 22.48 16.94
CA SER A 96 20.29 22.77 16.74
C SER A 96 20.62 22.86 15.25
N ILE A 97 21.38 23.87 14.85
CA ILE A 97 21.93 24.02 13.51
C ILE A 97 23.46 23.90 13.58
N SER A 98 23.98 22.68 13.46
CA SER A 98 25.41 22.42 13.32
C SER A 98 25.85 22.55 11.87
#